data_AF-A0A117LVA9-F1
#
_entry.id   AF-A0A117LVA9-F1
#
_cell.length_a   1.000
_cell.length_b   1.000
_cell.length_c   1.000
_cell.angle_alpha   90.00
_cell.angle_beta   90.00
_cell.angle_gamma   90.00
#
_symmetry.space_group_name_H-M   'P 1'
#
loop_
_entity.id
_entity.type
_entity.pdbx_description
1 polymer ?
#
loop_
_entity_poly.entity_id
_entity_poly.type
_entity_poly.pdbx_seq_one_letter_code
_entity_poly.pdbx_strand_id
1 'polypeptide(L)'
;MIFPPECKVVGHAFGKPVGDRVYFLSEYLVRRVRDGFELLRVTPDPDGTGMMRNILHEEVLATAEETVMFSERVNQHNRAGMVRRALSTGKRCTIFGAMDEHMNFVLDPDLSLFETVHVYDIKPPRANLSVTIESLEEEGLLGELNCIFDHHVRDISRIDADVFPCRAGGFEKTLDMDPMEGGERV
;
A
#
# COMPACT_ATOMS: atom_id res chain seq x y z
N MET A 1 14.00 2.47 2.02
CA MET A 1 12.71 3.03 1.58
C MET A 1 12.37 4.31 2.32
N ILE A 2 12.00 5.37 1.61
CA ILE A 2 11.28 6.53 2.18
C ILE A 2 9.88 6.52 1.58
N PHE A 3 8.87 6.45 2.44
CA PHE A 3 7.47 6.44 2.05
C PHE A 3 6.64 7.21 3.08
N PRO A 4 6.29 8.49 2.80
CA PRO A 4 5.54 9.32 3.72
C PRO A 4 4.26 8.64 4.22
N PRO A 5 3.96 8.75 5.53
CA PRO A 5 2.74 8.16 6.08
C PRO A 5 1.49 8.84 5.55
N GLU A 6 1.58 10.14 5.25
CA GLU A 6 0.47 10.96 4.76
C GLU A 6 0.92 11.87 3.61
N CYS A 7 0.02 12.15 2.66
CA CYS A 7 0.31 13.06 1.55
C CYS A 7 0.48 14.53 1.99
N LYS A 8 -0.01 14.93 3.17
CA LYS A 8 0.06 16.31 3.67
C LYS A 8 1.48 16.83 3.90
N VAL A 9 2.45 15.91 4.09
CA VAL A 9 3.86 16.27 4.26
C VAL A 9 4.61 16.35 2.91
N VAL A 10 3.92 16.11 1.80
CA VAL A 10 4.48 16.16 0.44
C VAL A 10 3.92 17.37 -0.30
N GLY A 11 4.78 18.37 -0.53
CA GLY A 11 4.48 19.52 -1.39
C GLY A 11 4.76 19.22 -2.86
N HIS A 12 4.23 20.06 -3.75
CA HIS A 12 4.61 20.08 -5.17
C HIS A 12 4.87 21.51 -5.66
N ALA A 13 5.78 21.68 -6.61
CA ALA A 13 6.14 22.99 -7.16
C ALA A 13 6.35 22.96 -8.69
N PHE A 14 5.78 23.96 -9.38
CA PHE A 14 5.99 24.23 -10.81
C PHE A 14 7.07 25.32 -10.99
N GLY A 15 8.34 24.93 -10.92
CA GLY A 15 9.48 25.84 -11.15
C GLY A 15 9.62 26.98 -10.13
N LYS A 16 10.63 27.83 -10.30
CA LYS A 16 10.82 29.04 -9.48
C LYS A 16 9.99 30.21 -10.02
N PRO A 17 9.41 31.08 -9.17
CA PRO A 17 9.61 31.20 -7.71
C PRO A 17 8.68 30.30 -6.87
N VAL A 18 7.87 29.45 -7.49
CA VAL A 18 6.89 28.55 -6.81
C VAL A 18 7.57 27.40 -6.03
N GLY A 19 8.90 27.42 -5.87
CA GLY A 19 9.68 26.42 -5.16
C GLY A 19 10.50 26.93 -3.98
N ASP A 20 10.46 28.21 -3.62
CA ASP A 20 11.24 28.76 -2.48
C ASP A 20 10.44 28.74 -1.16
N ARG A 21 9.16 28.37 -1.22
CA ARG A 21 8.27 28.22 -0.06
C ARG A 21 7.48 26.91 -0.14
N VAL A 22 7.21 26.32 1.02
CA VAL A 22 6.43 25.08 1.17
C VAL A 22 5.40 25.22 2.27
N TYR A 23 4.44 24.29 2.37
CA TYR A 23 3.53 24.27 3.52
C TYR A 23 4.30 23.98 4.81
N PHE A 24 3.78 24.47 5.93
CA PHE A 24 4.42 24.32 7.24
C PHE A 24 4.61 22.86 7.71
N LEU A 25 3.88 21.90 7.13
CA LEU A 25 4.04 20.46 7.39
C LEU A 25 4.89 19.75 6.33
N SER A 26 5.34 20.44 5.28
CA SER A 26 6.08 19.79 4.20
C SER A 26 7.45 19.34 4.67
N GLU A 27 7.69 18.03 4.57
CA GLU A 27 9.01 17.41 4.76
C GLU A 27 9.65 17.08 3.41
N TYR A 28 8.82 16.91 2.38
CA TYR A 28 9.23 16.54 1.03
C TYR A 28 8.62 17.48 -0.01
N LEU A 29 9.32 17.66 -1.12
CA LEU A 29 8.87 18.47 -2.24
C LEU A 29 9.11 17.73 -3.56
N VAL A 30 8.04 17.53 -4.33
CA VAL A 30 8.12 17.10 -5.73
C VAL A 30 8.26 18.34 -6.61
N ARG A 31 9.45 18.52 -7.19
CA ARG A 31 9.77 19.68 -8.02
C ARG A 31 9.78 19.30 -9.48
N ARG A 32 8.99 19.97 -10.31
CA ARG A 32 9.07 19.81 -11.76
C ARG A 32 10.32 20.49 -12.31
N VAL A 33 11.10 19.74 -13.09
CA VAL A 33 12.25 20.23 -13.87
C VAL A 33 12.00 20.02 -15.37
N ARG A 34 12.93 20.44 -16.25
CA ARG A 34 12.74 20.33 -17.70
C ARG A 34 12.45 18.90 -18.14
N ASP A 35 13.20 17.94 -17.60
CA ASP A 35 13.22 16.55 -18.08
C ASP A 35 12.50 15.58 -17.13
N GLY A 36 11.63 16.08 -16.24
CA GLY A 36 10.87 15.23 -15.31
C GLY A 36 10.66 15.87 -13.95
N PHE A 37 10.86 15.09 -12.89
CA PHE A 37 10.64 15.51 -11.52
C PHE A 37 11.84 15.21 -10.64
N GLU A 38 12.15 16.10 -9.72
CA GLU A 38 13.06 15.83 -8.61
C GLU A 38 12.26 15.62 -7.34
N LEU A 39 12.72 14.70 -6.49
CA LEU A 39 12.25 14.58 -5.12
C LEU A 39 13.28 15.23 -4.20
N LEU A 40 12.81 16.16 -3.37
CA LEU A 40 13.63 16.81 -2.37
C LEU A 40 13.12 16.54 -0.97
N ARG A 41 14.05 16.50 -0.01
CA ARG A 41 13.77 16.76 1.40
C ARG A 41 13.88 18.26 1.63
N VAL A 42 12.93 18.82 2.37
CA VAL A 42 12.88 20.26 2.67
C VAL A 42 12.69 20.48 4.16
N THR A 43 13.23 21.58 4.66
CA THR A 43 12.99 22.02 6.04
C THR A 43 12.32 23.39 6.01
N PRO A 44 11.01 23.48 6.31
CA PRO A 44 10.31 24.75 6.45
C PRO A 44 10.89 25.57 7.61
N ASP A 45 10.92 26.89 7.48
CA ASP A 45 11.29 27.82 8.55
C ASP A 45 10.32 27.68 9.74
N PRO A 46 10.78 27.19 10.92
CA PRO A 46 9.93 26.99 12.07
C PRO A 46 9.40 28.31 12.65
N ASP A 47 10.18 29.39 12.53
CA ASP A 47 9.86 30.71 13.07
C ASP A 47 9.00 31.55 12.12
N GLY A 48 8.72 31.04 10.91
CA GLY A 48 7.83 31.69 9.96
C GLY A 48 6.42 31.92 10.51
N THR A 49 5.61 32.71 9.79
CA THR A 49 4.16 32.88 10.09
C THR A 49 3.28 32.49 8.89
N GLY A 50 2.06 31.99 9.14
CA GLY A 50 1.13 31.52 8.10
C GLY A 50 1.39 30.11 7.54
N MET A 51 0.55 29.67 6.59
CA MET A 51 0.56 28.30 6.05
C MET A 51 1.78 27.97 5.19
N MET A 52 2.35 28.97 4.51
CA MET A 52 3.53 28.81 3.65
C MET A 52 4.77 29.34 4.37
N ARG A 53 5.85 28.57 4.39
CA ARG A 53 7.13 28.91 5.03
C ARG A 53 8.24 29.01 3.99
N ASN A 54 9.27 29.81 4.28
CA ASN A 54 10.50 29.73 3.51
C ASN A 54 11.18 28.39 3.74
N ILE A 55 11.90 27.88 2.75
CA ILE A 55 12.73 26.69 2.90
C ILE A 55 14.09 27.11 3.47
N LEU A 56 14.47 26.59 4.64
CA LEU A 56 15.80 26.84 5.23
C LEU A 56 16.85 25.88 4.69
N HIS A 57 16.46 24.65 4.37
CA HIS A 57 17.33 23.62 3.83
C HIS A 57 16.61 22.79 2.77
N GLU A 58 17.31 22.48 1.68
CA GLU A 58 16.86 21.54 0.65
C GLU A 58 17.96 20.53 0.34
N GLU A 59 17.56 19.28 0.16
CA GLU A 59 18.44 18.16 -0.22
C GLU A 59 17.73 17.38 -1.35
N VAL A 60 18.42 17.17 -2.47
CA VAL A 60 17.89 16.33 -3.56
C VAL A 60 18.04 14.86 -3.18
N LEU A 61 16.92 14.17 -3.05
CA LEU A 61 16.87 12.73 -2.73
C LEU A 61 16.89 11.85 -3.99
N ALA A 62 16.23 12.31 -5.05
CA ALA A 62 16.21 11.66 -6.36
C ALA A 62 16.08 12.67 -7.49
N THR A 63 16.90 12.48 -8.53
CA THR A 63 16.94 13.28 -9.75
C THR A 63 15.85 12.89 -10.75
N ALA A 64 15.67 13.68 -11.82
CA ALA A 64 14.72 13.37 -12.89
C ALA A 64 14.97 12.01 -13.59
N GLU A 65 16.21 11.55 -13.66
CA GLU A 65 16.54 10.24 -14.25
C GLU A 65 16.15 9.08 -13.33
N GLU A 66 16.17 9.32 -12.01
CA GLU A 66 15.87 8.35 -10.96
C GLU A 66 14.37 8.27 -10.63
N THR A 67 13.59 9.27 -11.04
CA THR A 67 12.15 9.36 -10.76
C THR A 67 11.29 8.90 -11.95
N VAL A 68 10.05 8.55 -11.63
CA VAL A 68 8.97 8.38 -12.61
C VAL A 68 7.63 8.73 -11.97
N MET A 69 6.75 9.36 -12.74
CA MET A 69 5.36 9.55 -12.36
C MET A 69 4.54 8.34 -12.79
N PHE A 70 3.88 7.70 -11.84
CA PHE A 70 3.03 6.55 -12.11
C PHE A 70 1.78 7.00 -12.87
N SER A 71 1.48 6.36 -14.00
CA SER A 71 0.46 6.84 -14.94
C SER A 71 -0.98 6.55 -14.52
N GLU A 72 -1.19 5.52 -13.70
CA GLU A 72 -2.52 5.13 -13.23
C GLU A 72 -2.83 5.75 -11.88
N ARG A 73 -4.13 5.96 -11.61
CA ARG A 73 -4.59 6.28 -10.27
C ARG A 73 -4.43 5.06 -9.37
N VAL A 74 -4.00 5.30 -8.14
CA VAL A 74 -3.83 4.28 -7.11
C VAL A 74 -4.55 4.71 -5.85
N ASN A 75 -5.03 3.73 -5.08
CA ASN A 75 -5.46 3.98 -3.72
C ASN A 75 -4.22 4.28 -2.86
N GLN A 76 -4.04 5.56 -2.48
CA GLN A 76 -2.87 5.99 -1.71
C GLN A 76 -2.85 5.45 -0.27
N HIS A 77 -3.95 4.86 0.20
CA HIS A 77 -4.02 4.15 1.46
C HIS A 77 -3.60 2.68 1.33
N ASN A 78 -3.58 2.09 0.12
CA ASN A 78 -3.00 0.76 -0.09
C ASN A 78 -1.47 0.84 -0.21
N ARG A 79 -0.80 0.96 0.94
CA ARG A 79 0.65 1.14 1.04
C ARG A 79 1.44 0.00 0.41
N ALA A 80 1.10 -1.26 0.71
CA ALA A 80 1.76 -2.43 0.11
C ALA A 80 1.59 -2.45 -1.42
N GLY A 81 0.38 -2.15 -1.91
CA GLY A 81 0.09 -2.03 -3.33
C GLY A 81 0.90 -0.93 -4.03
N MET A 82 1.08 0.23 -3.38
CA MET A 82 1.94 1.29 -3.90
C MET A 82 3.41 0.86 -4.00
N VAL A 83 3.94 0.17 -2.98
CA VAL A 83 5.33 -0.32 -3.02
C VAL A 83 5.51 -1.38 -4.11
N ARG A 84 4.56 -2.32 -4.29
CA ARG A 84 4.57 -3.29 -5.41
C ARG A 84 4.58 -2.59 -6.76
N ARG A 85 3.77 -1.55 -6.94
CA ARG A 85 3.74 -0.73 -8.17
C ARG A 85 5.04 0.02 -8.36
N ALA A 86 5.62 0.59 -7.31
CA ALA A 86 6.91 1.28 -7.38
C ALA A 86 8.04 0.33 -7.82
N LEU A 87 8.12 -0.87 -7.23
CA LEU A 87 9.06 -1.92 -7.64
C LEU A 87 8.94 -2.25 -9.13
N SER A 88 7.71 -2.35 -9.66
CA SER A 88 7.47 -2.68 -11.07
C SER A 88 8.00 -1.62 -12.05
N THR A 89 8.24 -0.38 -11.60
CA THR A 89 8.77 0.67 -12.47
C THR A 89 10.26 0.55 -12.76
N GLY A 90 11.01 -0.19 -11.92
CA GLY A 90 12.47 -0.26 -12.00
C GLY A 90 13.19 1.07 -11.72
N LYS A 91 12.46 2.09 -11.25
CA LYS A 91 13.01 3.40 -10.89
C LYS A 91 13.24 3.49 -9.39
N ARG A 92 14.20 4.33 -9.02
CA ARG A 92 14.54 4.56 -7.61
C ARG A 92 13.39 5.23 -6.86
N CYS A 93 12.69 6.15 -7.52
CA CYS A 93 11.55 6.86 -6.94
C CYS A 93 10.34 6.81 -7.86
N THR A 94 9.20 6.36 -7.33
CA THR A 94 7.91 6.42 -8.01
C THR A 94 7.02 7.44 -7.32
N ILE A 95 6.52 8.40 -8.10
CA ILE A 95 5.61 9.46 -7.64
C ILE A 95 4.20 9.07 -8.05
N PHE A 96 3.26 9.13 -7.10
CA PHE A 96 1.85 8.79 -7.28
C PHE A 96 0.98 10.05 -7.13
N GLY A 97 -0.11 10.09 -7.91
CA GLY A 97 -1.02 11.23 -7.99
C GLY A 97 -0.75 12.13 -9.19
N ALA A 98 -1.67 13.05 -9.45
CA ALA A 98 -1.51 14.11 -10.44
C ALA A 98 -1.05 15.42 -9.78
N MET A 99 -0.53 16.35 -10.58
CA MET A 99 -0.01 17.62 -10.08
C MET A 99 -1.07 18.54 -9.45
N ASP A 100 -2.34 18.33 -9.75
CA ASP A 100 -3.50 19.02 -9.17
C ASP A 100 -4.19 18.20 -8.05
N GLU A 101 -3.64 17.04 -7.72
CA GLU A 101 -4.13 16.15 -6.67
C GLU A 101 -3.15 16.08 -5.50
N HIS A 102 -3.56 15.40 -4.43
CA HIS A 102 -2.62 15.01 -3.39
C HIS A 102 -1.59 14.04 -3.97
N MET A 103 -0.31 14.39 -3.83
CA MET A 103 0.80 13.57 -4.27
C MET A 103 1.40 12.80 -3.11
N ASN A 104 1.89 11.60 -3.40
CA ASN A 104 2.74 10.83 -2.49
C ASN A 104 3.80 10.10 -3.32
N PHE A 105 4.78 9.48 -2.69
CA PHE A 105 5.85 8.79 -3.41
C PHE A 105 6.38 7.60 -2.62
N VAL A 106 7.07 6.71 -3.32
CA VAL A 106 7.89 5.67 -2.72
C VAL A 106 9.29 5.79 -3.30
N LEU A 107 10.27 6.10 -2.45
CA LEU A 107 11.70 6.13 -2.77
C LEU A 107 12.37 4.88 -2.23
N ASP A 108 13.26 4.27 -3.01
CA ASP A 108 13.97 3.03 -2.70
C ASP A 108 12.98 1.94 -2.23
N PRO A 109 12.01 1.54 -3.09
CA PRO A 109 10.90 0.67 -2.69
C PRO A 109 11.40 -0.70 -2.21
N ASP A 110 10.88 -1.16 -1.07
CA ASP A 110 11.33 -2.40 -0.43
C ASP A 110 10.19 -3.03 0.37
N LEU A 111 9.71 -4.19 -0.08
CA LEU A 111 8.64 -4.95 0.58
C LEU A 111 9.15 -5.76 1.78
N SER A 112 10.46 -5.97 1.94
CA SER A 112 10.99 -6.68 3.11
C SER A 112 10.80 -5.92 4.41
N LEU A 113 10.46 -4.63 4.32
CA LEU A 113 10.09 -3.77 5.44
C LEU A 113 8.64 -3.95 5.89
N PHE A 114 7.83 -4.74 5.17
CA PHE A 114 6.45 -5.05 5.53
C PHE A 114 6.39 -6.40 6.24
N GLU A 115 5.61 -6.47 7.31
CA GLU A 115 5.39 -7.74 8.02
C GLU A 115 4.52 -8.68 7.15
N THR A 116 4.90 -9.95 7.05
CA THR A 116 4.11 -10.92 6.29
C THR A 116 3.12 -11.63 7.21
N VAL A 117 1.83 -11.48 6.93
CA VAL A 117 0.76 -12.15 7.66
C VAL A 117 0.25 -13.32 6.81
N HIS A 118 0.51 -14.54 7.27
CA HIS A 118 -0.02 -15.74 6.62
C HIS A 118 -1.50 -15.93 7.00
N VAL A 119 -2.37 -15.93 5.99
CA VAL A 119 -3.82 -16.09 6.13
C VAL A 119 -4.19 -17.50 5.71
N TYR A 120 -4.62 -18.33 6.66
CA TYR A 120 -5.10 -19.67 6.38
C TYR A 120 -6.63 -19.67 6.33
N ASP A 121 -7.19 -20.18 5.24
CA ASP A 121 -8.63 -20.25 5.06
C ASP A 121 -9.04 -21.47 4.24
N ILE A 122 -10.32 -21.80 4.26
CA ILE A 122 -10.88 -22.96 3.58
C ILE A 122 -12.13 -22.60 2.79
N LYS A 123 -12.41 -23.37 1.75
CA LYS A 123 -13.66 -23.36 0.99
C LYS A 123 -14.05 -24.79 0.63
N PRO A 124 -15.31 -25.10 0.27
CA PRO A 124 -16.52 -24.26 0.12
C PRO A 124 -17.15 -23.77 1.45
N PRO A 125 -18.12 -22.82 1.41
CA PRO A 125 -18.67 -22.18 0.20
C PRO A 125 -17.79 -21.04 -0.32
N ARG A 126 -17.12 -20.32 0.58
CA ARG A 126 -16.22 -19.20 0.28
C ARG A 126 -15.18 -19.10 1.39
N ALA A 127 -13.94 -18.80 1.00
CA ALA A 127 -12.86 -18.46 1.93
C ALA A 127 -13.11 -17.04 2.48
N ASN A 128 -14.01 -16.93 3.46
CA ASN A 128 -14.51 -15.64 3.94
C ASN A 128 -13.40 -14.76 4.50
N LEU A 129 -12.48 -15.31 5.28
CA LEU A 129 -11.38 -14.54 5.86
C LEU A 129 -10.46 -14.00 4.77
N SER A 130 -10.02 -14.87 3.85
CA SER A 130 -9.15 -14.49 2.73
C SER A 130 -9.77 -13.37 1.90
N VAL A 131 -11.02 -13.56 1.49
CA VAL A 131 -11.72 -12.60 0.64
C VAL A 131 -11.98 -11.29 1.38
N THR A 132 -12.37 -11.33 2.65
CA THR A 132 -12.57 -10.10 3.43
C THR A 132 -11.27 -9.31 3.55
N ILE A 133 -10.14 -9.97 3.82
CA ILE A 133 -8.83 -9.31 3.88
C ILE A 133 -8.46 -8.70 2.52
N GLU A 134 -8.63 -9.44 1.42
CA GLU A 134 -8.38 -8.92 0.06
C GLU A 134 -9.18 -7.63 -0.20
N SER A 135 -10.48 -7.62 0.09
CA SER A 135 -11.32 -6.43 -0.09
C SER A 135 -10.88 -5.27 0.80
N LEU A 136 -10.50 -5.52 2.05
CA LEU A 136 -10.00 -4.48 2.95
C LEU A 136 -8.62 -3.92 2.49
N GLU A 137 -7.76 -4.76 1.89
CA GLU A 137 -6.48 -4.32 1.29
C GLU A 137 -6.73 -3.44 0.06
N GLU A 138 -7.63 -3.84 -0.83
CA GLU A 138 -8.00 -3.08 -2.04
C GLU A 138 -8.57 -1.70 -1.69
N GLU A 139 -9.44 -1.63 -0.69
CA GLU A 139 -10.01 -0.39 -0.16
C GLU A 139 -9.00 0.42 0.69
N GLY A 140 -7.81 -0.12 0.96
CA GLY A 140 -6.73 0.59 1.64
C GLY A 140 -6.94 0.74 3.16
N LEU A 141 -7.92 0.03 3.72
CA LEU A 141 -8.27 0.11 5.15
C LEU A 141 -7.20 -0.50 6.07
N LEU A 142 -6.30 -1.31 5.51
CA LEU A 142 -5.22 -1.99 6.22
C LEU A 142 -3.85 -1.32 5.99
N GLY A 143 -3.81 -0.19 5.27
CA GLY A 143 -2.57 0.46 4.84
C GLY A 143 -1.59 0.74 5.98
N GLU A 144 -2.10 1.30 7.07
CA GLU A 144 -1.29 1.71 8.24
C GLU A 144 -0.61 0.54 8.96
N LEU A 145 -1.09 -0.69 8.76
CA LEU A 145 -0.49 -1.87 9.37
C LEU A 145 0.89 -2.19 8.79
N ASN A 146 1.20 -1.70 7.58
CA ASN A 146 2.42 -2.04 6.83
C ASN A 146 2.64 -3.56 6.76
N CYS A 147 1.57 -4.31 6.48
CA CYS A 147 1.62 -5.75 6.27
C CYS A 147 1.45 -6.12 4.80
N ILE A 148 1.94 -7.30 4.42
CA ILE A 148 1.52 -8.04 3.23
C ILE A 148 0.81 -9.31 3.66
N PHE A 149 -0.29 -9.64 3.00
CA PHE A 149 -1.04 -10.87 3.30
C PHE A 149 -0.67 -11.97 2.31
N ASP A 150 -0.29 -13.13 2.85
CA ASP A 150 0.03 -14.33 2.08
C ASP A 150 -1.08 -15.37 2.30
N HIS A 151 -1.88 -15.61 1.26
CA HIS A 151 -3.14 -16.33 1.38
C HIS A 151 -3.00 -17.82 1.05
N HIS A 152 -3.32 -18.65 2.04
CA HIS A 152 -3.28 -20.12 2.00
C HIS A 152 -4.70 -20.68 2.02
N VAL A 153 -5.38 -20.63 0.86
CA VAL A 153 -6.75 -21.13 0.72
C VAL A 153 -6.77 -22.58 0.27
N ARG A 154 -7.41 -23.47 1.05
CA ARG A 154 -7.62 -24.87 0.69
C ARG A 154 -9.07 -25.16 0.30
N ASP A 155 -9.24 -25.90 -0.78
CA ASP A 155 -10.53 -26.43 -1.20
C ASP A 155 -10.71 -27.83 -0.58
N ILE A 156 -11.46 -27.90 0.52
CA ILE A 156 -11.64 -29.15 1.28
C ILE A 156 -12.58 -30.11 0.57
N SER A 157 -13.38 -29.67 -0.42
CA SER A 157 -14.22 -30.57 -1.23
C SER A 157 -13.41 -31.58 -2.06
N ARG A 158 -12.09 -31.35 -2.17
CA ARG A 158 -11.14 -32.22 -2.89
C ARG A 158 -10.44 -33.22 -1.98
N ILE A 159 -10.71 -33.16 -0.68
CA ILE A 159 -10.14 -34.09 0.30
C ILE A 159 -10.97 -35.36 0.26
N ASP A 160 -10.30 -36.51 0.31
CA ASP A 160 -10.92 -37.81 0.42
C ASP A 160 -11.40 -38.05 1.86
N ALA A 161 -12.58 -37.50 2.15
CA ALA A 161 -13.24 -37.56 3.45
C ALA A 161 -14.68 -38.05 3.29
N ASP A 162 -15.14 -38.81 4.29
CA ASP A 162 -16.52 -39.29 4.37
C ASP A 162 -17.41 -38.27 5.10
N VAL A 163 -16.81 -37.40 5.92
CA VAL A 163 -17.49 -36.36 6.71
C VAL A 163 -16.68 -35.07 6.69
N PHE A 164 -17.37 -33.94 6.52
CA PHE A 164 -16.74 -32.62 6.51
C PHE A 164 -17.00 -31.83 7.80
N PRO A 165 -16.19 -30.81 8.14
CA PRO A 165 -16.32 -30.12 9.42
C PRO A 165 -17.65 -29.37 9.63
N CYS A 166 -18.23 -28.78 8.57
CA CYS A 166 -19.33 -27.84 8.71
C CYS A 166 -20.35 -27.89 7.57
N ARG A 167 -21.65 -27.90 7.92
CA ARG A 167 -22.79 -27.87 6.98
C ARG A 167 -22.84 -26.62 6.13
N ALA A 168 -22.39 -25.48 6.66
CA ALA A 168 -22.31 -24.22 5.92
C ALA A 168 -21.40 -24.35 4.66
N GLY A 169 -20.49 -25.33 4.66
CA GLY A 169 -19.71 -25.75 3.49
C GLY A 169 -20.54 -26.24 2.29
N GLY A 170 -21.81 -26.57 2.50
CA GLY A 170 -22.67 -27.19 1.47
C GLY A 170 -22.53 -28.71 1.39
N PHE A 171 -21.93 -29.34 2.41
CA PHE A 171 -21.70 -30.79 2.44
C PHE A 171 -22.91 -31.57 2.98
N GLU A 172 -23.04 -32.82 2.53
CA GLU A 172 -24.18 -33.67 2.88
C GLU A 172 -24.06 -34.34 4.25
N LYS A 173 -22.84 -34.70 4.69
CA LYS A 173 -22.57 -35.27 6.02
C LYS A 173 -21.48 -34.47 6.71
N THR A 174 -21.75 -34.01 7.92
CA THR A 174 -20.96 -32.98 8.60
C THR A 174 -20.86 -33.16 10.11
N LEU A 175 -19.70 -32.83 10.68
CA LEU A 175 -19.42 -33.01 12.12
C LEU A 175 -20.27 -32.10 13.02
N ASP A 176 -20.65 -30.92 12.56
CA ASP A 176 -21.40 -29.93 13.34
C ASP A 176 -22.89 -30.22 13.43
N MET A 177 -23.45 -30.98 12.47
CA MET A 177 -24.89 -31.18 12.33
C MET A 177 -25.33 -32.64 12.37
N ASP A 178 -24.45 -33.60 12.13
CA ASP A 178 -24.81 -35.02 12.01
C ASP A 178 -24.20 -35.86 13.12
N PRO A 179 -24.89 -36.92 13.58
CA PRO A 179 -24.31 -37.91 14.47
C PRO A 179 -23.25 -38.74 13.74
N MET A 180 -22.14 -39.02 14.42
CA MET A 180 -21.06 -39.86 13.90
C MET A 180 -21.26 -41.32 14.33
N GLU A 181 -21.11 -42.24 13.39
CA GLU A 181 -21.30 -43.68 13.63
C GLU A 181 -19.98 -44.38 13.99
N GLY A 182 -18.84 -43.74 13.70
CA GLY A 182 -17.51 -44.26 13.93
C GLY A 182 -16.96 -44.99 12.69
N GLY A 183 -15.69 -44.74 12.38
CA GLY A 183 -15.02 -45.32 11.20
C GLY A 183 -15.05 -44.44 9.96
N GLU A 184 -15.74 -43.30 10.01
CA GLU A 184 -15.66 -42.28 8.96
C GLU A 184 -14.27 -41.64 8.89
N ARG A 185 -13.81 -41.37 7.68
CA ARG A 185 -12.63 -40.54 7.42
C ARG A 185 -13.03 -39.07 7.51
N VAL A 186 -12.30 -38.33 8.34
CA VAL A 186 -12.45 -36.90 8.59
C VAL A 186 -11.27 -36.15 8.01
#